data_AF-A0A151R9L3-F1
#
_entry.id   AF-A0A151R9L3-F1
#
_cell.length_a   1.000
_cell.length_b   1.000
_cell.length_c   1.000
_cell.angle_alpha   90.00
_cell.angle_beta   90.00
_cell.angle_gamma   90.00
#
_symmetry.space_group_name_H-M   'P 1'
#
loop_
_entity.id
_entity.type
_entity.pdbx_description
1 polymer ?
#
loop_
_entity_poly.entity_id
_entity_poly.type
_entity_poly.pdbx_seq_one_letter_code
_entity_poly.pdbx_strand_id
1 'polypeptide(L)'
;MGNRVKVPVRAIGTYRLILDTGHHLYLFETLYVLSISRNLVSLSKLDVNGYSIKFGNGCFSLYKHTHLIGSGILCDGLYKLNLDNLFAEILLTLHHNIGIKNGLENERSTYLWHKHLGHVSKERLKRLVKNEILPDLDVIDLNVCVD
;
A
#
# COMPACT_ATOMS: atom_id res chain seq x y z
N MET A 1 2.11 10.21 -17.81
CA MET A 1 1.41 10.32 -16.51
C MET A 1 0.22 11.28 -16.63
N GLY A 2 -0.67 11.34 -15.63
CA GLY A 2 -1.85 12.25 -15.65
C GLY A 2 -1.46 13.74 -15.76
N ASN A 3 -0.27 14.11 -15.32
CA ASN A 3 0.33 15.44 -15.45
C ASN A 3 1.11 15.67 -16.77
N ARG A 4 0.92 14.81 -17.78
CA ARG A 4 1.63 14.83 -19.08
C ARG A 4 3.15 14.63 -19.02
N VAL A 5 3.73 14.42 -17.84
CA VAL A 5 5.14 14.05 -17.69
C VAL A 5 5.34 12.63 -18.24
N LYS A 6 6.41 12.46 -19.01
CA LYS A 6 6.88 11.16 -19.50
C LYS A 6 7.87 10.59 -18.48
N VAL A 7 7.69 9.32 -18.15
CA VAL A 7 8.54 8.59 -17.20
C VAL A 7 8.95 7.26 -17.82
N PRO A 8 10.17 6.77 -17.55
CA PRO A 8 10.64 5.51 -18.10
C PRO A 8 9.87 4.33 -17.49
N VAL A 9 9.40 3.43 -18.35
CA VAL A 9 8.86 2.13 -17.94
C VAL A 9 10.02 1.17 -17.76
N ARG A 10 10.08 0.49 -16.61
CA ARG A 10 11.15 -0.47 -16.30
C ARG A 10 10.84 -1.88 -16.77
N ALA A 11 9.58 -2.28 -16.69
CA ALA A 11 9.12 -3.59 -17.14
C ALA A 11 7.64 -3.52 -17.53
N ILE A 12 7.22 -4.49 -18.35
CA ILE A 12 5.83 -4.72 -18.72
C ILE A 12 5.56 -6.19 -18.47
N GLY A 13 4.44 -6.52 -17.82
CA GLY A 13 4.10 -7.90 -17.52
C GLY A 13 2.65 -8.11 -17.14
N THR A 14 2.28 -9.35 -16.88
CA THR A 14 0.96 -9.67 -16.33
C THR A 14 1.06 -9.78 -14.83
N TYR A 15 0.22 -9.05 -14.10
CA TYR A 15 0.19 -9.09 -12.64
C TYR A 15 -1.09 -9.78 -12.16
N ARG A 16 -0.96 -10.69 -11.21
CA ARG A 16 -2.11 -11.43 -10.63
C ARG A 16 -2.41 -10.88 -9.24
N LEU A 17 -3.63 -10.39 -9.05
CA LEU A 17 -4.17 -10.01 -7.76
C LEU A 17 -5.11 -11.09 -7.24
N ILE A 18 -5.11 -11.30 -5.92
CA ILE A 18 -6.07 -12.15 -5.21
C ILE A 18 -7.06 -11.23 -4.50
N LEU A 19 -8.33 -11.32 -4.90
CA LEU A 19 -9.41 -10.50 -4.37
C LEU A 19 -9.88 -11.04 -3.01
N ASP A 20 -10.55 -10.21 -2.22
CA ASP A 20 -11.16 -10.58 -0.93
C ASP A 20 -12.18 -11.74 -1.04
N THR A 21 -12.75 -11.91 -2.23
CA THR A 21 -13.64 -13.03 -2.59
C THR A 21 -12.89 -14.33 -2.93
N GLY A 22 -11.55 -14.34 -2.90
CA GLY A 22 -10.70 -15.44 -3.34
C GLY A 22 -10.52 -15.56 -4.86
N HIS A 23 -11.21 -14.74 -5.67
CA HIS A 23 -11.05 -14.75 -7.12
C HIS A 23 -9.71 -14.13 -7.55
N HIS A 24 -9.19 -14.57 -8.69
CA HIS A 24 -7.99 -13.99 -9.30
C HIS A 24 -8.34 -12.93 -10.33
N LEU A 25 -7.75 -11.74 -10.19
CA LEU A 25 -7.79 -10.67 -11.18
C LEU A 25 -6.45 -10.58 -11.90
N TYR A 26 -6.46 -10.80 -13.22
CA TYR A 26 -5.27 -10.70 -14.06
C TYR A 26 -5.20 -9.34 -14.74
N LEU A 27 -4.13 -8.60 -14.46
CA LEU A 27 -3.83 -7.30 -15.04
C LEU A 27 -2.80 -7.48 -16.15
N PHE A 28 -3.27 -7.59 -17.38
CA PHE A 28 -2.41 -7.75 -18.56
C PHE A 28 -1.71 -6.44 -18.93
N GLU A 29 -0.49 -6.54 -19.45
CA GLU A 29 0.32 -5.40 -19.91
C GLU A 29 0.51 -4.31 -18.83
N THR A 30 0.65 -4.74 -17.58
CA THR A 30 0.89 -3.86 -16.43
C THR A 30 2.30 -3.27 -16.51
N LEU A 31 2.39 -1.95 -16.38
CA LEU A 31 3.64 -1.21 -16.42
C LEU A 31 4.24 -1.11 -15.02
N TYR A 32 5.52 -1.46 -14.89
CA TYR A 32 6.30 -1.21 -13.68
C TYR A 32 7.09 0.10 -13.84
N VAL A 33 6.77 1.08 -13.00
CA VAL A 33 7.34 2.45 -13.04
C VAL A 33 7.69 2.87 -11.62
N LEU A 34 8.98 3.06 -11.31
CA LEU A 34 9.43 3.38 -9.94
C LEU A 34 8.95 4.73 -9.41
N SER A 35 8.72 5.71 -10.29
CA SER A 35 8.37 7.06 -9.88
C SER A 35 6.89 7.24 -9.54
N ILE A 36 6.08 6.17 -9.63
CA ILE A 36 4.66 6.21 -9.29
C ILE A 36 4.51 5.77 -7.83
N SER A 37 3.85 6.61 -7.02
CA SER A 37 3.66 6.34 -5.59
C SER A 37 2.52 5.35 -5.29
N ARG A 38 1.55 5.19 -6.18
CA ARG A 38 0.39 4.30 -5.97
C ARG A 38 0.22 3.31 -7.12
N ASN A 39 -0.09 2.06 -6.79
CA ASN A 39 -0.50 1.09 -7.79
C ASN A 39 -1.86 1.52 -8.38
N LEU A 40 -1.91 1.72 -9.69
CA LEU A 40 -3.11 2.16 -10.40
C LEU A 40 -3.59 1.06 -11.33
N VAL A 41 -4.89 0.76 -11.25
CA VAL A 41 -5.56 -0.16 -12.17
C VAL A 41 -6.38 0.68 -13.16
N SER A 42 -6.11 0.48 -14.45
CA SER A 42 -6.83 1.20 -15.50
C SER A 42 -8.20 0.56 -15.76
N LEU A 43 -9.26 1.34 -15.59
CA LEU A 43 -10.64 0.91 -15.89
C LEU A 43 -10.80 0.52 -17.37
N SER A 44 -10.22 1.30 -18.30
CA SER A 44 -10.32 0.99 -19.73
C SER A 44 -9.60 -0.30 -20.10
N LYS A 45 -8.49 -0.62 -19.45
CA LYS A 45 -7.83 -1.93 -19.62
C LYS A 45 -8.67 -3.07 -19.05
N LEU A 46 -9.37 -2.87 -17.93
CA LEU A 46 -10.29 -3.87 -17.40
C LEU A 46 -11.47 -4.12 -18.36
N ASP A 47 -12.04 -3.06 -18.91
CA ASP A 47 -13.15 -3.11 -19.87
C ASP A 47 -12.78 -3.90 -21.14
N VAL A 48 -11.64 -3.57 -21.77
CA VAL A 48 -11.12 -4.32 -22.93
C VAL A 48 -10.87 -5.80 -22.60
N ASN A 49 -10.50 -6.10 -21.36
CA ASN A 49 -10.32 -7.47 -20.88
C ASN A 49 -11.64 -8.14 -20.46
N GLY A 50 -12.80 -7.55 -20.73
CA GLY A 50 -14.12 -8.13 -20.48
C GLY A 50 -14.56 -8.11 -19.02
N TYR A 51 -14.02 -7.20 -18.21
CA TYR A 51 -14.52 -6.92 -16.87
C TYR A 51 -15.46 -5.71 -16.91
N SER A 52 -16.52 -5.74 -16.10
CA SER A 52 -17.42 -4.59 -15.96
C SER A 52 -17.45 -4.11 -14.52
N ILE A 53 -17.64 -2.80 -14.35
CA ILE A 53 -17.58 -2.15 -13.04
C ILE A 53 -18.82 -1.30 -12.84
N LYS A 54 -19.46 -1.46 -11.67
CA LYS A 54 -20.60 -0.65 -11.25
C LYS A 54 -20.18 0.19 -10.05
N PHE A 55 -20.39 1.49 -10.13
CA PHE A 55 -20.09 2.45 -9.06
C PHE A 55 -21.36 2.93 -8.39
N GLY A 56 -21.29 3.24 -7.10
CA GLY A 56 -22.39 3.85 -6.35
C GLY A 56 -22.14 3.84 -4.86
N ASN A 57 -22.73 4.79 -4.14
CA ASN A 57 -22.71 4.85 -2.66
C ASN A 57 -21.31 4.77 -2.05
N GLY A 58 -20.32 5.40 -2.68
CA GLY A 58 -18.93 5.36 -2.20
C GLY A 58 -18.22 4.02 -2.38
N CYS A 59 -18.79 3.09 -3.13
CA CYS A 59 -18.22 1.77 -3.41
C CYS A 59 -18.22 1.45 -4.90
N PHE A 60 -17.54 0.36 -5.27
CA PHE A 60 -17.71 -0.27 -6.57
C PHE A 60 -17.83 -1.79 -6.47
N SER A 61 -18.44 -2.37 -7.48
CA SER A 61 -18.53 -3.82 -7.68
C SER A 61 -17.90 -4.18 -9.02
N LEU A 62 -17.01 -5.17 -9.01
CA LEU A 62 -16.29 -5.69 -10.16
C LEU A 62 -16.88 -7.02 -10.61
N TYR A 63 -17.18 -7.11 -11.90
CA TYR A 63 -17.79 -8.29 -12.50
C TYR A 63 -16.94 -8.84 -13.64
N LYS A 64 -17.01 -10.15 -13.83
CA LYS A 64 -16.60 -10.82 -15.06
C LYS A 64 -17.85 -11.43 -15.68
N HIS A 65 -18.23 -10.96 -16.87
CA HIS A 65 -19.56 -11.22 -17.44
C HIS A 65 -20.66 -10.80 -16.45
N THR A 66 -21.41 -11.76 -15.90
CA THR A 66 -22.49 -11.56 -14.93
C THR A 66 -22.10 -11.87 -13.49
N HIS A 67 -20.90 -12.39 -13.25
CA HIS A 67 -20.47 -12.85 -11.93
C HIS A 67 -19.73 -11.74 -11.19
N LEU A 68 -20.16 -11.44 -9.96
CA LEU A 68 -19.44 -10.56 -9.05
C LEU A 68 -18.17 -11.27 -8.60
N ILE A 69 -17.01 -10.69 -8.90
CA ILE A 69 -15.72 -11.27 -8.53
C ILE A 69 -15.00 -10.44 -7.47
N GLY A 70 -15.39 -9.20 -7.23
CA GLY A 70 -14.73 -8.36 -6.23
C GLY A 70 -15.43 -7.04 -6.02
N SER A 71 -14.93 -6.28 -5.07
CA SER A 71 -15.47 -4.98 -4.73
C SER A 71 -14.38 -4.04 -4.23
N GLY A 72 -14.78 -2.81 -3.93
CA GLY A 72 -13.88 -1.88 -3.27
C GLY A 72 -14.58 -0.60 -2.85
N ILE A 73 -13.84 0.25 -2.17
CA ILE A 73 -14.34 1.44 -1.49
C ILE A 73 -13.67 2.70 -2.03
N LEU A 74 -14.39 3.82 -2.01
CA LEU A 74 -13.84 5.13 -2.33
C LEU A 74 -13.05 5.64 -1.11
N CYS A 75 -11.78 5.97 -1.34
CA CYS A 75 -10.86 6.50 -0.34
C CYS A 75 -9.95 7.54 -0.99
N ASP A 76 -9.91 8.75 -0.44
CA ASP A 76 -9.10 9.87 -0.96
C ASP A 76 -9.31 10.18 -2.46
N GLY A 77 -10.56 10.10 -2.93
CA GLY A 77 -10.89 10.36 -4.33
C GLY A 77 -10.48 9.25 -5.31
N LEU A 78 -10.00 8.10 -4.83
CA LEU A 78 -9.72 6.91 -5.63
C LEU A 78 -10.48 5.70 -5.09
N TYR A 79 -10.90 4.81 -5.99
CA TYR A 79 -11.45 3.52 -5.57
C TYR A 79 -10.33 2.53 -5.26
N LYS A 80 -10.31 2.04 -4.03
CA LYS A 80 -9.40 1.02 -3.53
C LYS A 80 -10.06 -0.35 -3.69
N LEU A 81 -9.42 -1.24 -4.44
CA LEU A 81 -9.83 -2.62 -4.61
C LEU A 81 -9.63 -3.41 -3.30
N ASN A 82 -10.62 -4.19 -2.90
CA ASN A 82 -10.49 -5.11 -1.78
C ASN A 82 -9.70 -6.34 -2.23
N LEU A 83 -8.66 -6.67 -1.48
CA LEU A 83 -7.77 -7.80 -1.71
C LEU A 83 -7.91 -8.79 -0.55
N ASP A 84 -7.52 -10.03 -0.81
CA ASP A 84 -7.32 -11.01 0.25
C ASP A 84 -6.34 -10.46 1.31
N ASN A 85 -6.64 -10.68 2.59
CA ASN A 85 -5.88 -10.05 3.67
C ASN A 85 -4.43 -10.52 3.72
N LEU A 86 -4.20 -11.83 3.58
CA LEU A 86 -2.85 -12.41 3.57
C LEU A 86 -2.07 -11.91 2.34
N PHE A 87 -2.72 -11.87 1.19
CA PHE A 87 -2.12 -11.34 -0.03
C PHE A 87 -1.77 -9.85 0.09
N ALA A 88 -2.64 -9.04 0.71
CA ALA A 88 -2.39 -7.63 0.95
C ALA A 88 -1.19 -7.41 1.90
N GLU A 89 -1.08 -8.21 2.96
CA GLU A 89 0.08 -8.17 3.87
C GLU A 89 1.39 -8.49 3.15
N ILE A 90 1.40 -9.50 2.27
CA ILE A 90 2.57 -9.84 1.44
C ILE A 90 2.94 -8.68 0.50
N LEU A 91 1.95 -8.03 -0.13
CA LEU A 91 2.22 -6.87 -0.98
C LEU A 91 2.83 -5.71 -0.20
N LEU A 92 2.32 -5.43 1.01
CA LEU A 92 2.82 -4.34 1.85
C LEU A 92 4.26 -4.62 2.32
N THR A 93 4.55 -5.85 2.73
CA THR A 93 5.90 -6.25 3.18
C THR A 93 6.93 -6.23 2.06
N LEU A 94 6.56 -6.64 0.82
CA LEU A 94 7.44 -6.55 -0.35
C LEU A 94 7.68 -5.10 -0.83
N HIS A 95 6.70 -4.22 -0.65
CA HIS A 95 6.78 -2.81 -1.08
C HIS A 95 7.34 -1.85 -0.01
N HIS A 96 7.64 -2.31 1.21
CA HIS A 96 8.20 -1.47 2.29
C HIS A 96 9.56 -0.83 1.93
N ASN A 97 10.25 -1.31 0.89
CA ASN A 97 11.49 -0.71 0.40
C ASN A 97 11.30 0.47 -0.55
N ILE A 98 10.08 0.78 -1.01
CA ILE A 98 9.82 1.83 -2.00
C ILE A 98 8.54 2.59 -1.62
N GLY A 99 8.63 3.33 -0.51
CA GLY A 99 7.90 4.55 -0.22
C GLY A 99 6.37 4.54 -0.34
N ILE A 100 5.66 4.26 0.76
CA ILE A 100 4.52 5.05 1.23
C ILE A 100 4.47 4.97 2.77
N LYS A 101 4.32 6.14 3.39
CA LYS A 101 4.00 6.38 4.81
C LYS A 101 2.65 5.74 5.19
N ASN A 102 2.63 5.11 6.36
CA ASN A 102 1.47 4.71 7.17
C ASN A 102 0.75 3.41 6.78
N GLY A 103 1.02 2.36 7.58
CA GLY A 103 0.16 1.19 7.68
C GLY A 103 0.94 -0.05 8.11
N LEU A 104 0.98 -0.30 9.43
CA LEU A 104 1.69 -1.39 10.12
C LEU A 104 3.22 -1.22 10.21
N GLU A 105 3.64 -0.07 10.72
CA GLU A 105 4.98 0.04 11.30
C GLU A 105 4.99 -0.75 12.62
N ASN A 106 6.07 -1.46 12.94
CA ASN A 106 6.26 -2.01 14.28
C ASN A 106 6.21 -0.83 15.27
N GLU A 107 5.05 -0.61 15.91
CA GLU A 107 4.83 0.50 16.85
C GLU A 107 5.80 0.46 18.04
N ARG A 108 6.45 -0.71 18.24
CA ARG A 108 7.49 -0.92 19.24
C ARG A 108 8.90 -0.60 18.74
N SER A 109 9.10 -0.25 17.47
CA SER A 109 10.44 0.06 16.97
C SER A 109 10.95 1.38 17.55
N THR A 110 11.94 1.30 18.45
CA THR A 110 12.62 2.46 19.03
C THR A 110 13.22 3.37 17.96
N TYR A 111 13.73 2.80 16.87
CA TYR A 111 14.36 3.53 15.77
C TYR A 111 13.37 4.42 14.99
N LEU A 112 12.13 3.96 14.80
CA LEU A 112 11.11 4.73 14.07
C LEU A 112 10.66 5.94 14.88
N TRP A 113 10.43 5.76 16.19
CA TRP A 113 10.12 6.87 17.09
C TRP A 113 11.27 7.89 17.20
N HIS A 114 12.53 7.43 17.18
CA HIS A 114 13.70 8.32 17.10
C HIS A 114 13.62 9.24 15.87
N LYS A 115 13.32 8.68 14.68
CA LYS A 115 13.15 9.48 13.45
C LYS A 115 11.93 10.39 13.49
N HIS A 116 10.77 9.90 13.94
CA HIS A 116 9.53 10.67 13.97
C HIS A 116 9.58 11.88 14.90
N LEU A 117 10.30 11.78 16.02
CA LEU A 117 10.43 12.88 16.98
C LEU A 117 11.59 13.83 16.67
N GLY A 118 12.29 13.64 15.54
CA GLY A 118 13.39 14.51 15.11
C GLY A 118 14.72 14.16 15.79
N HIS A 119 15.20 12.93 15.60
CA HIS A 119 16.48 12.43 16.11
C HIS A 119 16.64 12.51 17.63
N VAL A 120 15.56 12.22 18.35
CA VAL A 120 15.51 12.30 19.81
C VAL A 120 16.37 11.22 20.48
N SER A 121 17.12 11.57 21.53
CA SER A 121 18.02 10.63 22.22
C SER A 121 17.31 9.41 22.84
N LYS A 122 18.07 8.33 23.08
CA LYS A 122 17.59 7.10 23.73
C LYS A 122 17.01 7.39 25.11
N GLU A 123 17.64 8.27 25.88
CA GLU A 123 17.22 8.64 27.23
C GLU A 123 15.88 9.37 27.20
N ARG A 124 15.67 10.22 26.20
CA ARG A 124 14.41 10.94 26.03
C ARG A 124 13.29 10.00 25.58
N LEU A 125 13.55 9.04 24.69
CA LEU A 125 12.58 7.99 24.36
C LEU A 125 12.19 7.14 25.59
N LYS A 126 13.17 6.70 26.39
CA LYS A 126 12.91 5.96 27.65
C LYS A 126 12.04 6.75 28.63
N ARG A 127 12.25 8.06 28.74
CA ARG A 127 11.40 8.93 29.58
C ARG A 127 9.97 9.03 29.06
N LEU A 128 9.78 9.08 27.74
CA LEU A 128 8.45 9.14 27.13
C LEU A 128 7.68 7.83 27.33
N VAL A 129 8.35 6.68 27.22
CA VAL A 129 7.76 5.37 27.54
C VAL A 129 7.43 5.27 29.03
N LYS A 130 8.34 5.67 29.92
CA LYS A 130 8.11 5.68 31.38
C LYS A 130 6.92 6.56 31.79
N ASN A 131 6.68 7.64 31.06
CA ASN A 131 5.56 8.55 31.30
C ASN A 131 4.27 8.11 30.59
N GLU A 132 4.24 6.91 30.00
CA GLU A 132 3.09 6.35 29.26
C GLU A 132 2.64 7.20 28.07
N ILE A 133 3.51 8.08 27.56
CA ILE A 133 3.25 8.89 26.36
C ILE A 133 3.46 8.06 25.09
N LEU A 134 4.37 7.08 25.14
CA LEU A 134 4.68 6.15 24.05
C LEU A 134 4.43 4.70 24.50
N PRO A 135 4.07 3.79 23.57
CA PRO A 135 3.98 2.36 23.85
C PRO A 135 5.35 1.78 24.24
N ASP A 136 5.36 0.59 24.84
CA ASP A 136 6.62 -0.10 25.18
C ASP A 136 7.43 -0.41 23.91
N LEU A 137 8.71 -0.02 23.90
CA LEU A 137 9.57 -0.04 22.70
C LEU A 137 10.64 -1.14 22.83
N ASP A 138 10.89 -1.84 21.72
CA ASP A 138 11.95 -2.83 21.58
C ASP A 138 13.31 -2.09 21.59
N VAL A 139 14.06 -2.23 22.68
CA VAL A 139 15.31 -1.48 22.97
C VAL A 139 16.48 -1.84 22.04
N ILE A 140 16.26 -2.74 21.08
CA ILE A 140 17.30 -3.45 20.32
C ILE A 140 17.88 -2.60 19.17
N ASP A 141 17.16 -1.64 18.60
CA ASP A 141 17.62 -0.92 17.39
C ASP A 141 18.03 0.54 17.63
N LEU A 142 19.07 0.76 18.43
CA LEU A 142 19.77 2.04 18.44
C LEU A 142 21.26 1.81 18.18
N ASN A 143 21.57 1.35 16.97
CA ASN A 143 22.90 1.63 16.41
C ASN A 143 22.98 3.13 16.16
N VAL A 144 23.91 3.75 16.86
CA VAL A 144 24.18 5.18 16.98
C VAL A 144 24.08 5.90 15.63
N CYS A 145 23.17 6.86 15.49
CA CYS A 145 23.27 7.87 14.45
C CYS A 145 24.44 8.79 14.84
N VAL A 146 25.51 8.78 14.06
CA VAL A 146 26.50 9.85 14.05
C VAL A 146 25.97 10.88 13.07
N ASP A 147 25.89 12.15 13.51
CA ASP A 147 25.40 13.28 12.71
C ASP A 147 26.09 13.41 11.34
#